data_AF-A0A849TKB4-F1
#
_entry.id   AF-A0A849TKB4-F1
#
_cell.length_a   1.000
_cell.length_b   1.000
_cell.length_c   1.000
_cell.angle_alpha   90.00
_cell.angle_beta   90.00
_cell.angle_gamma   90.00
#
_symmetry.space_group_name_H-M   'P 1'
#
loop_
_entity.id
_entity.type
_entity.pdbx_description
1 polymer ?
#
loop_
_entity_poly.entity_id
_entity_poly.type
_entity_poly.pdbx_seq_one_letter_code
_entity_poly.pdbx_strand_id
1 'polypeptide(L)' 'MPAEIINLRQAKKARARAAKEADAAANRAKFGRTKAERQVTQAEIAMDAKRLDSHKRDQNQTASKPTSNTDDADK' A
#
# COMPACT_ATOMS: atom_id res chain seq x y z
N MET A 1 -21.95 -31.50 -41.97
CA MET A 1 -21.22 -30.45 -41.25
C MET A 1 -20.39 -31.11 -40.16
N PRO A 2 -19.05 -31.00 -40.17
CA PRO A 2 -18.21 -31.63 -39.16
C PRO A 2 -18.46 -30.98 -37.79
N ALA A 3 -18.51 -31.80 -36.73
CA ALA A 3 -18.65 -31.30 -35.37
C ALA A 3 -17.35 -30.64 -34.92
N GLU A 4 -17.44 -29.38 -34.48
CA GLU A 4 -16.27 -28.63 -34.00
C GLU A 4 -15.89 -29.13 -32.60
N ILE A 5 -14.72 -29.77 -32.51
CA ILE A 5 -14.21 -30.34 -31.26
C ILE A 5 -13.63 -29.21 -30.41
N ILE A 6 -14.45 -28.64 -29.54
CA ILE A 6 -14.03 -27.59 -28.61
C ILE A 6 -13.44 -28.17 -27.32
N ASN A 7 -12.34 -27.59 -26.87
CA ASN A 7 -11.73 -27.96 -25.59
C ASN A 7 -12.54 -27.37 -24.42
N LEU A 8 -13.36 -28.22 -23.79
CA LEU A 8 -14.21 -27.83 -22.67
C LEU A 8 -13.44 -27.28 -21.46
N ARG A 9 -12.18 -27.67 -21.23
CA ARG A 9 -11.37 -27.10 -20.14
C ARG A 9 -11.04 -25.64 -20.40
N GLN A 10 -10.65 -25.32 -21.64
CA GLN A 10 -10.35 -23.95 -22.04
C GLN A 10 -11.60 -23.07 -21.97
N ALA A 11 -12.74 -23.59 -22.45
CA ALA A 11 -14.03 -22.90 -22.36
C ALA A 11 -14.43 -22.61 -20.90
N LYS A 12 -14.32 -23.59 -20.01
CA LYS A 12 -14.58 -23.41 -18.56
C LYS A 12 -13.63 -22.38 -17.95
N LYS A 13 -12.34 -22.42 -18.30
CA LYS A 13 -11.35 -21.46 -17.80
C LYS A 13 -11.65 -20.04 -18.29
N ALA A 14 -12.04 -19.88 -19.55
CA ALA A 14 -12.43 -18.59 -20.11
C ALA A 14 -13.64 -18.02 -19.35
N ARG A 15 -14.69 -18.82 -19.14
CA ARG A 15 -15.86 -18.42 -18.35
C ARG A 15 -15.50 -18.02 -16.92
N ALA A 16 -14.60 -18.76 -16.27
CA ALA A 16 -14.13 -18.44 -14.92
C ALA A 16 -13.34 -17.13 -14.87
N ARG A 17 -12.53 -16.81 -15.90
CA ARG A 17 -11.85 -15.52 -15.98
C ARG A 17 -12.84 -14.37 -16.19
N ALA A 18 -13.78 -14.53 -17.11
CA ALA A 18 -14.81 -13.53 -17.39
C ALA A 18 -15.65 -13.20 -16.14
N ALA A 19 -16.03 -14.21 -15.35
CA ALA A 19 -16.73 -14.00 -14.09
C ALA A 19 -15.90 -13.18 -13.09
N LYS A 20 -14.61 -13.50 -12.92
CA LYS A 20 -13.70 -12.72 -12.06
C LYS A 20 -13.52 -11.29 -12.52
N GLU A 21 -13.45 -11.06 -13.83
CA GLU A 21 -13.35 -9.71 -14.41
C GLU A 21 -14.62 -8.89 -14.16
N ALA A 22 -15.80 -9.51 -14.30
CA ALA A 22 -17.08 -8.87 -13.98
C ALA A 22 -17.18 -8.51 -12.50
N ASP A 23 -16.79 -9.41 -11.59
CA ASP A 23 -16.74 -9.13 -10.16
C ASP A 23 -15.75 -7.99 -9.84
N ALA A 24 -14.59 -7.98 -10.48
CA ALA A 24 -13.62 -6.90 -10.34
C ALA A 24 -14.17 -5.56 -10.85
N ALA A 25 -14.89 -5.55 -11.98
CA ALA A 25 -15.55 -4.36 -12.50
C ALA A 25 -16.65 -3.85 -11.56
N ALA A 26 -17.49 -4.76 -11.03
CA ALA A 26 -18.50 -4.42 -10.04
C ALA A 26 -17.87 -3.85 -8.76
N ASN A 27 -16.75 -4.40 -8.30
CA ASN A 27 -16.03 -3.87 -7.15
C ASN A 27 -15.39 -2.50 -7.43
N ARG A 28 -14.87 -2.25 -8.64
CA ARG A 28 -14.41 -0.90 -9.03
C ARG A 28 -15.56 0.10 -9.03
N ALA A 29 -16.72 -0.28 -9.57
CA ALA A 29 -17.90 0.58 -9.58
C ALA A 29 -18.44 0.86 -8.16
N LYS A 30 -18.51 -0.17 -7.30
CA LYS A 30 -19.04 -0.06 -5.93
C LYS A 30 -18.12 0.70 -4.99
N PHE A 31 -16.81 0.48 -5.08
CA PHE A 31 -15.85 1.00 -4.11
C PHE A 31 -14.97 2.13 -4.67
N GLY A 32 -15.06 2.44 -5.96
CA GLY A 32 -14.35 3.54 -6.63
C GLY A 32 -12.83 3.34 -6.80
N ARG A 33 -12.18 2.60 -5.88
CA ARG A 33 -10.74 2.29 -5.91
C ARG A 33 -10.51 0.82 -5.61
N THR A 34 -9.53 0.22 -6.28
CA THR A 34 -9.14 -1.17 -6.00
C THR A 34 -8.37 -1.28 -4.68
N LYS A 35 -8.27 -2.50 -4.11
CA LYS A 35 -7.47 -2.72 -2.89
C LYS A 35 -6.00 -2.33 -3.10
N ALA A 36 -5.45 -2.62 -4.28
CA ALA A 36 -4.07 -2.29 -4.63
C ALA A 36 -3.84 -0.78 -4.66
N GLU A 37 -4.72 -0.03 -5.34
CA GLU A 37 -4.66 1.45 -5.36
C GLU A 37 -4.74 2.04 -3.94
N ARG A 38 -5.66 1.54 -3.10
CA ARG A 38 -5.77 2.00 -1.71
C ARG A 38 -4.47 1.76 -0.92
N GLN A 39 -3.83 0.61 -1.10
CA GLN A 39 -2.58 0.29 -0.42
C GLN A 39 -1.44 1.21 -0.85
N VAL A 40 -1.32 1.49 -2.16
CA VAL A 40 -0.32 2.43 -2.67
C VAL A 40 -0.56 3.82 -2.09
N THR A 41 -1.78 4.33 -2.15
CA THR A 41 -2.10 5.66 -1.58
C THR A 41 -1.85 5.72 -0.07
N GLN A 42 -2.14 4.65 0.68
CA GLN A 42 -1.89 4.61 2.11
C GLN A 42 -0.39 4.62 2.42
N ALA A 43 0.42 3.92 1.62
CA ALA A 43 1.86 3.90 1.76
C ALA A 43 2.46 5.29 1.46
N GLU A 44 1.98 5.97 0.41
CA GLU A 44 2.37 7.35 0.08
C GLU A 44 2.05 8.31 1.23
N ILE A 45 0.80 8.29 1.72
CA ILE A 45 0.37 9.13 2.87
C ILE A 45 1.24 8.85 4.10
N ALA A 46 1.58 7.59 4.38
CA ALA A 46 2.42 7.24 5.53
C ALA A 46 3.86 7.75 5.38
N MET A 47 4.42 7.70 4.16
CA MET A 47 5.75 8.25 3.89
C MET A 47 5.77 9.77 4.01
N ASP A 48 4.75 10.44 3.48
CA ASP A 48 4.62 11.88 3.59
C ASP A 48 4.42 12.33 5.04
N ALA A 49 3.59 11.62 5.80
CA ALA A 49 3.42 11.87 7.23
C ALA A 49 4.75 11.74 7.98
N LYS A 50 5.54 10.70 7.72
CA LYS A 50 6.88 10.53 8.32
C LYS A 50 7.86 11.61 7.91
N ARG A 51 7.85 12.02 6.64
CA ARG A 51 8.69 13.11 6.14
C ARG A 51 8.33 14.42 6.83
N LEU A 52 7.04 14.75 6.91
CA LEU A 52 6.57 15.94 7.61
C LEU A 52 6.95 15.90 9.09
N ASP A 53 6.78 14.75 9.75
CA ASP A 53 7.13 14.57 11.15
C ASP A 53 8.63 14.77 11.40
N SER A 54 9.49 14.24 10.53
CA SER A 54 10.96 14.43 10.62
C SER A 54 11.37 15.90 10.47
N HIS A 55 10.57 16.71 9.77
CA HIS A 55 10.82 18.13 9.58
C HIS A 55 10.13 19.01 10.64
N LYS A 56 9.27 18.45 11.50
CA LYS A 56 8.72 19.20 12.63
C LYS A 56 9.83 19.46 13.63
N ARG A 57 10.09 20.75 13.86
CA ARG A 57 10.91 21.18 14.99
C ARG A 57 9.98 21.26 16.19
N ASP A 58 10.08 20.29 17.10
CA ASP A 58 9.46 20.42 18.41
C ASP A 58 9.97 21.70 19.07
N GLN A 59 9.10 22.70 19.24
CA GLN A 59 9.40 23.91 20.01
C GLN A 59 9.69 23.59 21.49
N ASN A 60 9.44 22.34 21.91
CA ASN A 60 9.73 21.84 23.25
C ASN A 60 11.12 21.16 23.38
N GLN A 61 11.82 20.87 22.27
CA GLN A 61 13.16 20.27 22.33
C GLN A 61 14.29 21.30 22.53
N THR A 62 13.97 22.60 22.46
CA THR A 62 14.92 23.66 22.83
C THR A 62 15.07 23.85 24.35
N ALA A 63 14.37 23.05 25.17
CA ALA A 63 14.36 23.20 26.63
C ALA A 63 14.93 22.01 27.43
N SER A 64 15.41 20.92 26.81
CA SER A 64 15.74 19.68 27.56
C SER A 64 17.11 19.03 27.32
N LYS A 65 18.13 19.75 26.81
CA LYS A 65 19.51 19.24 26.87
C LYS A 65 20.33 20.01 27.91
N PRO A 66 20.32 19.61 29.20
CA PRO A 66 21.43 19.96 30.07
C PRO A 66 22.65 19.18 29.59
N THR A 67 23.70 19.91 29.25
CA THR A 67 25.04 19.38 29.05
C THR A 67 25.53 18.78 30.36
N SER A 68 25.72 17.47 30.43
CA SER A 68 26.59 16.88 31.45
C SER A 68 27.90 16.51 30.77
N ASN A 69 28.90 17.37 30.93
CA ASN A 69 30.28 16.92 30.90
C ASN A 69 30.45 15.90 32.02
N THR A 70 31.04 14.76 31.71
CA THR A 70 31.88 14.07 32.67
C THR A 70 33.14 13.71 31.92
N ASP A 71 34.12 14.58 32.11
CA ASP A 71 35.52 14.26 31.92
C ASP A 71 35.83 13.03 32.80
N ASP A 72 35.85 11.83 32.21
CA ASP A 72 36.56 10.70 32.81
C ASP A 72 38.01 10.77 32.34
N ALA A 73 38.76 11.62 33.04
CA ALA A 73 40.16 11.40 33.28
C ALA A 73 40.36 10.13 34.14
N ASP A 74 41.54 9.53 34.01
CA ASP A 74 42.11 8.43 34.82
C ASP A 74 41.70 6.97 34.48
N LYS A 75 42.38 6.33 33.52
CA LYS A 75 43.54 5.43 33.74
C LYS A 75 43.99 4.73 32.45
#